data_AF-A0A9X4R3F2-F1
#
_entry.id   AF-A0A9X4R3F2-F1
#
_cell.length_a   1.000
_cell.length_b   1.000
_cell.length_c   1.000
_cell.angle_alpha   90.00
_cell.angle_beta   90.00
_cell.angle_gamma   90.00
#
_symmetry.space_group_name_H-M   'P 1'
#
loop_
_entity.id
_entity.type
_entity.pdbx_description
1 polymer ?
#
loop_
_entity_poly.entity_id
_entity_poly.type
_entity_poly.pdbx_seq_one_letter_code
_entity_poly.pdbx_strand_id
1 'polypeptide(L)'
;MTFRISALALASTLALTLLAACGKKDEAAASPAAPSLAEARDPEALKKAAEAQRVATLPQADPAAPAAAYKLIDSGNQLMYLYYAVSGLPADMGQVAERLSQDYRATQDGFKRQDILKVLEPRVKAEIAAAGEHRYLIWEAEGNLIEHYDFERKQFPVKEPFWKGDSRFYYNDNSSYQISFGGAEKLRNLPVADENLAREIEDKVNKYDALKLRVYAFAQDADLNAKLVRSQVVKLELLDRKGRLLASASR
;
A
#
# COMPACT_ATOMS: atom_id res chain seq x y z
N MET A 1 -27.79 -53.36 12.47
CA MET A 1 -29.05 -53.46 11.71
C MET A 1 -28.78 -52.93 10.31
N THR A 2 -28.82 -53.85 9.36
CA THR A 2 -28.65 -53.72 7.90
C THR A 2 -29.92 -53.18 7.24
N PHE A 3 -29.83 -52.48 6.11
CA PHE A 3 -30.65 -52.64 4.87
C PHE A 3 -30.13 -51.66 3.79
N ARG A 4 -29.39 -52.15 2.76
CA ARG A 4 -29.76 -52.35 1.32
C ARG A 4 -29.97 -51.04 0.52
N ILE A 5 -29.07 -50.64 -0.38
CA ILE A 5 -28.89 -51.04 -1.81
C ILE A 5 -30.17 -50.91 -2.64
N SER A 6 -30.17 -50.03 -3.66
CA SER A 6 -30.51 -50.36 -5.06
C SER A 6 -30.25 -49.18 -6.01
N ALA A 7 -29.62 -49.53 -7.14
CA ALA A 7 -29.26 -48.71 -8.29
C ALA A 7 -30.36 -48.75 -9.38
N LEU A 8 -30.25 -47.85 -10.37
CA LEU A 8 -30.75 -47.85 -11.77
C LEU A 8 -31.25 -46.43 -12.13
N ALA A 9 -31.21 -45.92 -13.37
CA ALA A 9 -30.40 -46.09 -14.57
C ALA A 9 -30.86 -44.99 -15.56
N LEU A 10 -29.98 -44.68 -16.51
CA LEU A 10 -30.15 -43.96 -17.78
C LEU A 10 -31.56 -43.54 -18.23
N ALA A 11 -31.67 -42.29 -18.72
CA ALA A 11 -32.40 -42.00 -19.96
C ALA A 11 -31.82 -40.74 -20.64
N SER A 12 -31.23 -40.96 -21.82
CA SER A 12 -30.81 -39.94 -22.77
C SER A 12 -32.02 -39.30 -23.47
N THR A 13 -31.97 -38.00 -23.76
CA THR A 13 -32.70 -37.46 -24.92
C THR A 13 -32.03 -36.18 -25.42
N LEU A 14 -31.57 -36.26 -26.67
CA LEU A 14 -31.00 -35.21 -27.48
C LEU A 14 -32.16 -34.52 -28.23
N ALA A 15 -32.27 -33.21 -28.18
CA ALA A 15 -33.09 -32.45 -29.12
C ALA A 15 -32.51 -31.03 -29.32
N LEU A 16 -31.76 -30.87 -30.41
CA LEU A 16 -31.53 -29.56 -31.02
C LEU A 16 -32.80 -29.13 -31.77
N THR A 17 -33.33 -27.95 -31.45
CA THR A 17 -34.00 -27.10 -32.44
C THR A 17 -33.61 -25.65 -32.21
N LEU A 18 -33.07 -25.04 -33.27
CA LEU A 18 -32.90 -23.61 -33.44
C LEU A 18 -34.27 -22.97 -33.63
N LEU A 19 -34.49 -21.76 -33.09
CA LEU A 19 -35.04 -20.64 -33.85
C LEU A 19 -34.84 -19.33 -33.07
N ALA A 20 -34.29 -18.34 -33.76
CA ALA A 20 -34.12 -16.97 -33.29
C ALA A 20 -35.46 -16.22 -33.28
N ALA A 21 -35.72 -15.43 -32.22
CA ALA A 21 -36.66 -14.32 -32.22
C ALA A 21 -36.18 -13.24 -31.23
N CYS A 22 -36.03 -12.03 -31.74
CA CYS A 22 -35.47 -10.86 -31.09
C CYS A 22 -36.29 -10.33 -29.90
N GLY A 23 -35.59 -9.70 -28.94
CA GLY A 23 -36.06 -8.44 -28.37
C GLY A 23 -36.17 -8.38 -26.84
N LYS A 24 -35.06 -8.08 -26.16
CA LYS A 24 -34.99 -6.96 -25.20
C LYS A 24 -33.55 -6.73 -24.76
N LYS A 25 -33.17 -5.46 -24.82
CA LYS A 25 -31.88 -4.91 -24.48
C LYS A 25 -31.87 -4.68 -22.97
N ASP A 26 -31.22 -5.58 -22.24
CA ASP A 26 -30.78 -5.33 -20.87
C ASP A 26 -29.26 -5.36 -20.84
N GLU A 27 -28.71 -4.21 -20.46
CA GLU A 27 -27.31 -3.87 -20.41
C GLU A 27 -26.69 -4.62 -19.22
N ALA A 28 -26.18 -5.83 -19.49
CA ALA A 28 -25.42 -6.61 -18.53
C ALA A 28 -24.05 -5.94 -18.31
N ALA A 29 -23.77 -5.64 -17.04
CA ALA A 29 -22.53 -5.09 -16.53
C ALA A 29 -21.30 -5.77 -17.15
N ALA A 30 -20.36 -4.94 -17.64
CA ALA A 30 -19.09 -5.38 -18.15
C ALA A 30 -18.29 -6.09 -17.05
N SER A 31 -18.19 -7.42 -17.17
CA SER A 31 -17.18 -8.22 -16.48
C SER A 31 -15.78 -7.78 -16.96
N PRO A 32 -14.75 -7.74 -16.10
CA PRO A 32 -13.41 -7.36 -16.53
C PRO A 32 -12.94 -8.34 -17.59
N ALA A 33 -12.57 -7.81 -18.76
CA ALA A 33 -12.17 -8.59 -19.92
C ALA A 33 -11.03 -9.54 -19.55
N ALA A 34 -11.22 -10.83 -19.83
CA ALA A 34 -10.13 -11.79 -19.83
C ALA A 34 -9.09 -11.36 -20.88
N PRO A 35 -7.78 -11.49 -20.59
CA PRO A 35 -6.74 -11.09 -21.52
C PRO A 35 -6.91 -11.82 -22.86
N SER A 36 -6.78 -11.07 -23.95
CA SER A 36 -6.88 -11.59 -25.31
C SER A 36 -5.71 -12.53 -25.62
N LEU A 37 -5.92 -13.49 -26.54
CA LEU A 37 -4.86 -14.41 -27.00
C LEU A 37 -3.65 -13.69 -27.62
N ALA A 38 -3.80 -12.41 -28.00
CA ALA A 38 -2.70 -11.57 -28.48
C ALA A 38 -1.79 -11.09 -27.34
N GLU A 39 -2.34 -10.81 -26.15
CA GLU A 39 -1.61 -10.37 -24.95
C GLU A 39 -0.89 -11.55 -24.25
N ALA A 40 -1.31 -12.78 -24.52
CA ALA A 40 -0.68 -14.00 -23.98
C ALA A 40 0.71 -14.31 -24.54
N ARG A 41 1.21 -13.54 -25.51
CA ARG A 41 2.54 -13.72 -26.13
C ARG A 41 3.60 -12.75 -25.61
N ASP A 42 3.21 -11.76 -24.81
CA ASP A 42 4.14 -10.84 -24.17
C ASP A 42 4.30 -11.21 -22.68
N PRO A 43 5.47 -11.73 -22.28
CA PRO A 43 5.75 -12.05 -20.88
C PRO A 43 5.55 -10.86 -19.92
N GLU A 44 5.77 -9.63 -20.37
CA GLU A 44 5.59 -8.43 -19.54
C GLU A 44 4.11 -8.06 -19.40
N ALA A 45 3.31 -8.21 -20.45
CA ALA A 45 1.86 -8.03 -20.38
C ALA A 45 1.21 -9.06 -19.44
N LEU A 46 1.65 -10.33 -19.50
CA LEU A 46 1.19 -11.38 -18.60
C LEU A 46 1.55 -11.10 -17.14
N LYS A 47 2.77 -10.64 -16.85
CA LYS A 47 3.17 -10.24 -15.49
C LYS A 47 2.33 -9.08 -14.96
N LYS A 48 2.11 -8.03 -15.78
CA LYS A 48 1.28 -6.89 -15.40
C LYS A 48 -0.17 -7.30 -15.13
N ALA A 49 -0.74 -8.16 -15.96
CA ALA A 49 -2.09 -8.68 -15.76
C ALA A 49 -2.19 -9.52 -14.47
N ALA A 50 -1.21 -10.41 -14.23
CA ALA A 50 -1.15 -11.21 -13.01
C ALA A 50 -0.98 -10.34 -11.75
N GLU A 51 -0.15 -9.29 -11.80
CA GLU A 51 0.03 -8.36 -10.70
C GLU A 51 -1.21 -7.50 -10.46
N ALA A 52 -1.88 -7.02 -11.51
CA ALA A 52 -3.15 -6.31 -11.39
C ALA A 52 -4.23 -7.19 -10.74
N GLN A 53 -4.31 -8.46 -11.13
CA GLN A 53 -5.26 -9.40 -10.54
C GLN A 53 -4.91 -9.74 -9.09
N ARG A 54 -3.62 -9.89 -8.74
CA ARG A 54 -3.18 -10.02 -7.34
C ARG A 54 -3.57 -8.80 -6.52
N VAL A 55 -3.32 -7.59 -7.03
CA VAL A 55 -3.67 -6.35 -6.32
C VAL A 55 -5.18 -6.21 -6.13
N ALA A 56 -5.99 -6.66 -7.08
CA ALA A 56 -7.45 -6.63 -6.99
C ALA A 56 -8.03 -7.55 -5.90
N THR A 57 -7.31 -8.60 -5.50
CA THR A 57 -7.74 -9.50 -4.41
C THR A 57 -7.26 -9.06 -3.02
N LEU A 58 -6.34 -8.10 -2.95
CA LEU A 58 -5.86 -7.56 -1.67
C LEU A 58 -6.93 -6.69 -0.99
N PRO A 59 -6.92 -6.58 0.35
CA PRO A 59 -7.69 -5.56 1.05
C PRO A 59 -7.42 -4.17 0.47
N GLN A 60 -8.48 -3.43 0.15
CA GLN A 60 -8.40 -2.08 -0.41
C GLN A 60 -8.68 -1.03 0.67
N ALA A 61 -8.12 0.16 0.49
CA ALA A 61 -8.49 1.30 1.31
C ALA A 61 -9.97 1.65 1.08
N ASP A 62 -10.66 1.96 2.17
CA ASP A 62 -11.94 2.65 2.14
C ASP A 62 -11.68 4.16 1.91
N PRO A 63 -12.14 4.74 0.80
CA PRO A 63 -12.00 6.17 0.54
C PRO A 63 -12.69 7.05 1.59
N ALA A 64 -13.66 6.52 2.34
CA ALA A 64 -14.40 7.23 3.37
C ALA A 64 -13.76 7.12 4.78
N ALA A 65 -12.59 6.48 4.90
CA ALA A 65 -11.91 6.35 6.18
C ALA A 65 -11.70 7.74 6.85
N PRO A 66 -12.13 7.92 8.11
CA PRO A 66 -12.01 9.22 8.77
C PRO A 66 -10.54 9.55 9.03
N ALA A 67 -10.20 10.85 9.09
CA ALA A 67 -8.83 11.29 9.36
C ALA A 67 -8.22 10.68 10.65
N ALA A 68 -9.05 10.41 11.66
CA ALA A 68 -8.62 9.79 12.92
C ALA A 68 -8.18 8.31 12.79
N ALA A 69 -8.53 7.63 11.69
CA ALA A 69 -8.07 6.27 11.40
C ALA A 69 -6.58 6.23 11.05
N TYR A 70 -6.02 7.34 10.55
CA TYR A 70 -4.65 7.40 10.09
C TYR A 70 -3.68 7.64 11.26
N LYS A 71 -2.59 6.86 11.29
CA LYS A 71 -1.51 6.99 12.27
C LYS A 71 -0.21 7.39 11.59
N LEU A 72 0.47 8.40 12.14
CA LEU A 72 1.81 8.75 11.68
C LEU A 72 2.76 7.58 11.93
N ILE A 73 3.51 7.22 10.88
CA ILE A 73 4.71 6.41 11.00
C ILE A 73 5.88 7.37 10.90
N ASP A 74 6.73 7.38 11.91
CA ASP A 74 7.91 8.24 12.05
C ASP A 74 9.19 7.45 12.38
N SER A 75 9.11 6.12 12.39
CA SER A 75 10.24 5.22 12.66
C SER A 75 10.20 3.94 11.84
N GLY A 76 11.37 3.38 11.56
CA GLY A 76 11.53 2.11 10.87
C GLY A 76 11.10 0.93 11.76
N ASN A 77 11.09 1.11 13.08
CA ASN A 77 10.54 0.11 14.00
C ASN A 77 9.02 0.00 13.91
N GLN A 78 8.30 1.11 13.72
CA GLN A 78 6.87 1.04 13.40
C GLN A 78 6.62 0.36 12.04
N LEU A 79 7.47 0.61 11.03
CA LEU A 79 7.41 -0.16 9.77
C LEU A 79 7.64 -1.66 9.98
N MET A 80 8.57 -2.03 10.85
CA MET A 80 8.81 -3.42 11.23
C MET A 80 7.56 -4.06 11.86
N TYR A 81 6.91 -3.37 12.81
CA TYR A 81 5.70 -3.88 13.44
C TYR A 81 4.55 -4.03 12.43
N LEU A 82 4.37 -3.03 11.57
CA LEU A 82 3.39 -3.07 10.49
C LEU A 82 3.68 -4.21 9.50
N TYR A 83 4.95 -4.47 9.16
CA TYR A 83 5.33 -5.59 8.32
C TYR A 83 4.93 -6.93 8.94
N TYR A 84 5.20 -7.17 10.23
CA TYR A 84 4.80 -8.40 10.89
C TYR A 84 3.27 -8.52 10.98
N ALA A 85 2.58 -7.42 11.25
CA ALA A 85 1.13 -7.40 11.34
C ALA A 85 0.45 -7.73 10.00
N VAL A 86 0.95 -7.14 8.90
CA VAL A 86 0.37 -7.31 7.56
C VAL A 86 0.79 -8.65 6.93
N SER A 87 2.01 -9.11 7.18
CA SER A 87 2.48 -10.42 6.66
C SER A 87 1.86 -11.61 7.39
N GLY A 88 1.38 -11.43 8.63
CA GLY A 88 0.93 -12.52 9.49
C GLY A 88 2.06 -13.47 9.92
N LEU A 89 3.32 -13.15 9.65
CA LEU A 89 4.45 -13.97 10.06
C LEU A 89 4.74 -13.81 11.55
N PRO A 90 5.13 -14.88 12.26
CA PRO A 90 5.65 -14.75 13.60
C PRO A 90 6.93 -13.91 13.60
N ALA A 91 7.02 -12.95 14.51
CA ALA A 91 8.22 -12.15 14.66
C ALA A 91 9.37 -12.98 15.26
N ASP A 92 10.52 -12.96 14.59
CA ASP A 92 11.78 -13.49 15.12
C ASP A 92 12.29 -12.52 16.20
N MET A 93 12.00 -12.85 17.46
CA MET A 93 12.35 -11.98 18.59
C MET A 93 13.86 -11.78 18.75
N GLY A 94 14.68 -12.72 18.28
CA GLY A 94 16.13 -12.54 18.24
C GLY A 94 16.48 -11.40 17.28
N GLN A 95 16.02 -11.47 16.04
CA GLN A 95 16.24 -10.40 15.05
C GLN A 95 15.65 -9.06 15.49
N VAL A 96 14.45 -9.07 16.07
CA VAL A 96 13.82 -7.85 16.58
C VAL A 96 14.64 -7.24 17.72
N ALA A 97 15.12 -8.06 18.67
CA ALA A 97 15.95 -7.58 19.77
C ALA A 97 17.29 -7.01 19.29
N GLU A 98 17.92 -7.63 18.27
CA GLU A 98 19.13 -7.08 17.62
C GLU A 98 18.88 -5.66 17.08
N ARG A 99 17.65 -5.29 16.71
CA ARG A 99 17.31 -3.91 16.30
C ARG A 99 16.98 -3.00 17.48
N LEU A 100 16.12 -3.47 18.37
CA LEU A 100 15.53 -2.63 19.40
C LEU A 100 16.38 -2.45 20.66
N SER A 101 17.33 -3.35 20.94
CA SER A 101 18.08 -3.36 22.20
C SER A 101 19.59 -3.32 21.96
N GLN A 102 20.22 -2.26 22.46
CA GLN A 102 21.68 -2.16 22.49
C GLN A 102 22.30 -3.21 23.42
N ASP A 103 21.69 -3.49 24.56
CA ASP A 103 22.20 -4.48 25.52
C ASP A 103 22.19 -5.89 24.94
N TYR A 104 21.16 -6.22 24.15
CA TYR A 104 21.07 -7.49 23.45
C TYR A 104 22.23 -7.67 22.45
N ARG A 105 22.55 -6.60 21.70
CA ARG A 105 23.71 -6.57 20.79
C ARG A 105 25.05 -6.64 21.52
N ALA A 106 25.15 -5.99 22.68
CA ALA A 106 26.40 -5.83 23.42
C ALA A 106 26.80 -7.07 24.22
N THR A 107 25.89 -8.03 24.41
CA THR A 107 26.14 -9.21 25.24
C THR A 107 26.14 -10.51 24.45
N GLN A 108 27.08 -11.40 24.78
CA GLN A 108 27.13 -12.78 24.29
C GLN A 108 26.61 -13.78 25.33
N ASP A 109 26.27 -13.30 26.53
CA ASP A 109 25.71 -14.14 27.60
C ASP A 109 24.30 -14.60 27.24
N GLY A 110 24.15 -15.90 27.01
CA GLY A 110 22.88 -16.51 26.62
C GLY A 110 21.76 -16.28 27.63
N PHE A 111 22.05 -16.26 28.94
CA PHE A 111 21.03 -16.03 29.97
C PHE A 111 20.54 -14.59 29.92
N LYS A 112 21.46 -13.62 29.83
CA LYS A 112 21.10 -12.20 29.69
C LYS A 112 20.29 -11.94 28.42
N ARG A 113 20.67 -12.56 27.30
CA ARG A 113 19.89 -12.47 26.05
C ARG A 113 18.47 -12.99 26.25
N GLN A 114 18.29 -14.13 26.91
CA GLN A 114 16.96 -14.68 27.20
C GLN A 114 16.14 -13.77 28.11
N ASP A 115 16.75 -13.17 29.13
CA ASP A 115 16.04 -12.28 30.04
C ASP A 115 15.61 -10.97 29.34
N ILE A 116 16.45 -10.43 28.46
CA ILE A 116 16.06 -9.29 27.60
C ILE A 116 14.89 -9.65 26.70
N LEU A 117 14.90 -10.84 26.08
CA LEU A 117 13.81 -11.29 25.20
C LEU A 117 12.49 -11.40 25.96
N LYS A 118 12.48 -11.99 27.16
CA LYS A 118 11.26 -12.11 27.99
C LYS A 118 10.62 -10.76 28.31
N VAL A 119 11.45 -9.73 28.51
CA VAL A 119 10.98 -8.36 28.78
C VAL A 119 10.49 -7.68 27.50
N LEU A 120 11.19 -7.88 26.39
CA LEU A 120 10.90 -7.19 25.13
C LEU A 120 9.68 -7.77 24.40
N GLU A 121 9.50 -9.09 24.46
CA GLU A 121 8.51 -9.82 23.67
C GLU A 121 7.06 -9.35 23.88
N PRO A 122 6.55 -9.15 25.12
CA PRO A 122 5.19 -8.67 25.33
C PRO A 122 4.95 -7.30 24.69
N ARG A 123 5.93 -6.39 24.82
CA ARG A 123 5.86 -5.06 24.21
C ARG A 123 5.81 -5.16 22.69
N VAL A 124 6.71 -5.93 22.08
CA VAL A 124 6.75 -6.10 20.61
C VAL A 124 5.45 -6.71 20.09
N LYS A 125 4.90 -7.73 20.78
CA LYS A 125 3.62 -8.33 20.41
C LYS A 125 2.47 -7.32 20.46
N ALA A 126 2.44 -6.47 21.48
CA ALA A 126 1.43 -5.41 21.59
C ALA A 126 1.54 -4.39 20.45
N GLU A 127 2.75 -3.97 20.10
CA GLU A 127 2.99 -3.04 18.99
C GLU A 127 2.62 -3.65 17.63
N ILE A 128 2.92 -4.93 17.39
CA ILE A 128 2.50 -5.65 16.18
C ILE A 128 0.97 -5.73 16.11
N ALA A 129 0.31 -6.07 17.22
CA ALA A 129 -1.15 -6.11 17.26
C ALA A 129 -1.76 -4.73 16.98
N ALA A 130 -1.26 -3.68 17.62
CA ALA A 130 -1.72 -2.31 17.39
C ALA A 130 -1.50 -1.87 15.93
N ALA A 131 -0.38 -2.23 15.31
CA ALA A 131 -0.13 -1.95 13.90
C ALA A 131 -1.10 -2.72 12.96
N GLY A 132 -1.55 -3.90 13.35
CA GLY A 132 -2.56 -4.68 12.61
C GLY A 132 -3.94 -4.06 12.65
N GLU A 133 -4.33 -3.46 13.78
CA GLU A 133 -5.59 -2.71 13.92
C GLU A 133 -5.55 -1.35 13.21
N HIS A 134 -4.35 -0.79 12.99
CA HIS A 134 -4.14 0.55 12.43
C HIS A 134 -3.36 0.51 11.12
N ARG A 135 -3.98 -0.04 10.07
CA ARG A 135 -3.39 -0.15 8.73
C ARG A 135 -3.46 1.13 7.89
N TYR A 136 -4.22 2.13 8.34
CA TYR A 136 -4.21 3.47 7.75
C TYR A 136 -3.06 4.28 8.35
N LEU A 137 -2.16 4.74 7.50
CA LEU A 137 -0.91 5.37 7.89
C LEU A 137 -0.71 6.72 7.23
N ILE A 138 0.01 7.58 7.94
CA ILE A 138 0.57 8.82 7.42
C ILE A 138 2.08 8.63 7.30
N TRP A 139 2.61 8.91 6.11
CA TRP A 139 4.04 9.04 5.88
C TRP A 139 4.35 10.50 5.53
N GLU A 140 5.32 11.09 6.20
CA GLU A 140 5.76 12.45 5.91
C GLU A 140 7.16 12.41 5.29
N ALA A 141 7.26 12.96 4.09
CA ALA A 141 8.52 13.19 3.41
C ALA A 141 8.82 14.68 3.39
N GLU A 142 10.10 15.03 3.45
CA GLU A 142 10.58 16.41 3.40
C GLU A 142 11.60 16.56 2.26
N GLY A 143 11.75 17.80 1.77
CA GLY A 143 12.74 18.16 0.76
C GLY A 143 12.12 18.55 -0.58
N ASN A 144 12.87 18.31 -1.66
CA ASN A 144 12.46 18.69 -3.01
C ASN A 144 11.53 17.62 -3.63
N LEU A 145 10.24 17.68 -3.28
CA LEU A 145 9.26 16.60 -3.52
C LEU A 145 8.31 16.87 -4.70
N ILE A 146 8.35 18.08 -5.27
CA ILE A 146 7.52 18.51 -6.39
C ILE A 146 8.37 19.20 -7.46
N GLU A 147 7.90 19.19 -8.69
CA GLU A 147 8.43 19.97 -9.81
C GLU A 147 7.88 21.40 -9.81
N HIS A 148 8.37 22.23 -10.73
CA HIS A 148 7.81 23.56 -10.99
C HIS A 148 6.36 23.50 -11.46
N TYR A 149 5.63 24.62 -11.29
CA TYR A 149 4.23 24.73 -11.67
C TYR A 149 4.01 24.51 -13.18
N ASP A 150 3.06 23.64 -13.52
CA ASP A 150 2.59 23.43 -14.89
C ASP A 150 1.44 24.43 -15.17
N PHE A 151 1.71 25.43 -16.00
CA PHE A 151 0.76 26.49 -16.33
C PHE A 151 -0.42 26.00 -17.18
N GLU A 152 -0.21 24.99 -18.03
CA GLU A 152 -1.27 24.45 -18.89
C GLU A 152 -2.27 23.64 -18.05
N ARG A 153 -1.75 22.83 -17.12
CA ARG A 153 -2.55 21.92 -16.29
C ARG A 153 -2.91 22.48 -14.92
N LYS A 154 -2.37 23.64 -14.56
CA LYS A 154 -2.59 24.35 -13.29
C LYS A 154 -2.32 23.49 -12.06
N GLN A 155 -1.14 22.88 -12.01
CA GLN A 155 -0.79 21.88 -11.00
C GLN A 155 0.71 21.83 -10.73
N PHE A 156 1.09 21.26 -9.60
CA PHE A 156 2.47 20.87 -9.29
C PHE A 156 2.63 19.35 -9.46
N PRO A 157 3.45 18.88 -10.40
CA PRO A 157 3.81 17.46 -10.48
C PRO A 157 4.61 17.03 -9.24
N VAL A 158 4.30 15.86 -8.68
CA VAL A 158 5.10 15.22 -7.64
C VAL A 158 6.34 14.59 -8.28
N LYS A 159 7.49 14.68 -7.63
CA LYS A 159 8.75 14.11 -8.13
C LYS A 159 8.80 12.60 -7.98
N GLU A 160 9.50 11.93 -8.91
CA GLU A 160 10.00 10.58 -8.63
C GLU A 160 10.95 10.64 -7.41
N PRO A 161 10.99 9.62 -6.56
CA PRO A 161 10.36 8.29 -6.71
C PRO A 161 8.92 8.18 -6.16
N PHE A 162 8.34 9.24 -5.58
CA PHE A 162 7.16 9.14 -4.69
C PHE A 162 5.88 8.57 -5.30
N TRP A 163 5.63 8.78 -6.59
CA TRP A 163 4.43 8.28 -7.26
C TRP A 163 4.65 6.95 -7.99
N LYS A 164 5.87 6.43 -7.99
CA LYS A 164 6.23 5.20 -8.70
C LYS A 164 6.13 4.03 -7.71
N GLY A 165 5.11 3.18 -7.88
CA GLY A 165 4.74 2.14 -6.91
C GLY A 165 5.79 1.05 -6.60
N ASP A 166 6.89 0.98 -7.34
CA ASP A 166 8.04 0.10 -7.08
C ASP A 166 9.08 0.71 -6.13
N SER A 167 8.94 2.00 -5.83
CA SER A 167 9.87 2.75 -4.99
C SER A 167 9.76 2.35 -3.54
N ARG A 168 10.91 2.29 -2.88
CA ARG A 168 11.03 1.80 -1.50
C ARG A 168 11.53 2.91 -0.60
N PHE A 169 10.77 3.19 0.44
CA PHE A 169 11.06 4.19 1.45
C PHE A 169 11.34 3.51 2.77
N TYR A 170 12.22 4.09 3.57
CA TYR A 170 12.61 3.57 4.88
C TYR A 170 13.02 4.70 5.81
N TYR A 171 13.10 4.40 7.10
CA TYR A 171 13.70 5.27 8.09
C TYR A 171 15.08 4.76 8.50
N ASN A 172 15.97 5.67 8.86
CA ASN A 172 17.38 5.35 9.15
C ASN A 172 17.56 4.56 10.46
N ASP A 173 16.64 4.68 11.42
CA ASP A 173 16.69 3.91 12.68
C ASP A 173 16.52 2.40 12.45
N ASN A 174 15.79 2.01 11.38
CA ASN A 174 15.66 0.63 10.97
C ASN A 174 15.36 0.50 9.47
N SER A 175 16.40 0.62 8.65
CA SER A 175 16.30 0.63 7.17
C SER A 175 16.01 -0.72 6.53
N SER A 176 16.00 -1.81 7.32
CA SER A 176 15.73 -3.14 6.78
C SER A 176 14.26 -3.40 6.50
N TYR A 177 13.37 -2.58 7.05
CA TYR A 177 11.95 -2.63 6.76
C TYR A 177 11.58 -1.42 5.93
N GLN A 178 10.87 -1.67 4.85
CA GLN A 178 10.58 -0.67 3.82
C GLN A 178 9.07 -0.55 3.60
N ILE A 179 8.66 0.54 2.98
CA ILE A 179 7.30 0.75 2.48
C ILE A 179 7.34 1.17 1.00
N SER A 180 6.36 0.71 0.22
CA SER A 180 6.09 1.23 -1.13
C SER A 180 4.68 1.79 -1.23
N PHE A 181 4.53 2.79 -2.10
CA PHE A 181 3.29 3.54 -2.29
C PHE A 181 2.71 3.24 -3.67
N GLY A 182 1.93 2.16 -3.76
CA GLY A 182 1.24 1.78 -4.98
C GLY A 182 0.02 2.65 -5.24
N GLY A 183 -0.32 2.82 -6.52
CA GLY A 183 -1.56 3.49 -6.89
C GLY A 183 -1.52 5.02 -6.81
N ALA A 184 -0.35 5.58 -6.53
CA ALA A 184 -0.07 7.01 -6.43
C ALA A 184 0.02 7.71 -7.80
N GLU A 185 0.01 6.96 -8.90
CA GLU A 185 0.15 7.45 -10.26
C GLU A 185 -1.01 8.36 -10.66
N LYS A 186 -2.21 8.14 -10.08
CA LYS A 186 -3.38 9.02 -10.23
C LYS A 186 -3.27 10.30 -9.39
N LEU A 187 -2.41 10.29 -8.37
CA LEU A 187 -2.19 11.39 -7.43
C LEU A 187 -0.86 12.12 -7.69
N ARG A 188 -0.17 11.80 -8.79
CA ARG A 188 1.13 12.36 -9.14
C ARG A 188 1.12 13.87 -9.43
N ASN A 189 -0.06 14.51 -9.39
CA ASN A 189 -0.19 15.94 -9.60
C ASN A 189 -1.04 16.55 -8.48
N LEU A 190 -0.60 17.69 -7.97
CA LEU A 190 -1.29 18.47 -6.96
C LEU A 190 -1.93 19.69 -7.64
N PRO A 191 -3.25 19.68 -7.89
CA PRO A 191 -3.92 20.79 -8.55
C PRO A 191 -3.92 22.04 -7.67
N VAL A 192 -3.59 23.19 -8.26
CA VAL A 192 -3.60 24.50 -7.58
C VAL A 192 -4.11 25.54 -8.57
N ALA A 193 -5.42 25.77 -8.57
CA ALA A 193 -6.05 26.70 -9.53
C ALA A 193 -5.86 28.18 -9.17
N ASP A 194 -5.64 28.50 -7.90
CA ASP A 194 -5.37 29.85 -7.43
C ASP A 194 -3.92 30.25 -7.76
N GLU A 195 -3.77 31.21 -8.66
CA GLU A 195 -2.46 31.68 -9.11
C GLU A 195 -1.63 32.36 -8.01
N ASN A 196 -2.27 32.96 -7.00
CA ASN A 196 -1.51 33.56 -5.89
C ASN A 196 -0.87 32.47 -5.03
N LEU A 197 -1.61 31.40 -4.77
CA LEU A 197 -1.11 30.23 -4.05
C LEU A 197 -0.06 29.49 -4.88
N ALA A 198 -0.27 29.36 -6.20
CA ALA A 198 0.72 28.77 -7.09
C ALA A 198 2.03 29.58 -7.08
N ARG A 199 1.97 30.92 -7.13
CA ARG A 199 3.16 31.77 -6.98
C ARG A 199 3.85 31.59 -5.63
N GLU A 200 3.09 31.41 -4.55
CA GLU A 200 3.66 31.16 -3.23
C GLU A 200 4.42 29.83 -3.17
N ILE A 201 3.83 28.76 -3.74
CA ILE A 201 4.48 27.44 -3.80
C ILE A 201 5.70 27.49 -4.74
N GLU A 202 5.58 28.14 -5.89
CA GLU A 202 6.67 28.31 -6.87
C GLU A 202 7.87 29.07 -6.27
N ASP A 203 7.63 30.12 -5.48
CA ASP A 203 8.69 30.83 -4.76
C ASP A 203 9.42 29.90 -3.76
N LYS A 204 8.69 29.03 -3.07
CA LYS A 204 9.28 28.02 -2.17
C LYS A 204 10.10 26.98 -2.93
N VAL A 205 9.59 26.48 -4.05
CA VAL A 205 10.31 25.54 -4.92
C VAL A 205 11.63 26.16 -5.41
N ASN A 206 11.59 27.40 -5.88
CA ASN A 206 12.80 28.11 -6.36
C ASN A 206 13.83 28.37 -5.26
N LYS A 207 13.38 28.60 -4.03
CA LYS A 207 14.27 28.85 -2.88
C LYS A 207 14.74 27.58 -2.18
N TYR A 208 14.32 26.41 -2.65
CA TYR A 208 14.54 25.14 -1.94
C TYR A 208 14.02 25.19 -0.49
N ASP A 209 12.94 25.92 -0.26
CA ASP A 209 12.30 26.01 1.05
C ASP A 209 11.75 24.63 1.47
N ALA A 210 11.69 24.42 2.78
CA ALA A 210 11.19 23.16 3.34
C ALA A 210 9.69 22.99 3.06
N LEU A 211 9.39 22.16 2.07
CA LEU A 211 8.08 21.58 1.80
C LEU A 211 8.01 20.18 2.38
N LYS A 212 6.81 19.79 2.78
CA LYS A 212 6.50 18.46 3.29
C LYS A 212 5.40 17.83 2.46
N LEU A 213 5.64 16.62 1.97
CA LEU A 213 4.61 15.79 1.35
C LEU A 213 4.11 14.81 2.39
N ARG A 214 2.83 14.93 2.73
CA ARG A 214 2.13 14.01 3.61
C ARG A 214 1.32 13.01 2.76
N VAL A 215 1.65 11.75 2.91
CA VAL A 215 1.06 10.63 2.19
C VAL A 215 0.12 9.88 3.13
N TYR A 216 -1.15 9.82 2.78
CA TYR A 216 -2.14 9.01 3.46
C TYR A 216 -2.29 7.71 2.69
N ALA A 217 -1.99 6.59 3.34
CA ALA A 217 -2.00 5.29 2.70
C ALA A 217 -2.66 4.22 3.56
N PHE A 218 -3.02 3.11 2.93
CA PHE A 218 -3.49 1.90 3.59
C PHE A 218 -2.51 0.77 3.29
N ALA A 219 -1.94 0.15 4.31
CA ALA A 219 -1.08 -1.01 4.13
C ALA A 219 -1.91 -2.21 3.67
N GLN A 220 -1.60 -2.81 2.52
CA GLN A 220 -2.40 -3.87 1.88
C GLN A 220 -1.79 -5.26 2.04
N ASP A 221 -0.46 -5.34 1.89
CA ASP A 221 0.27 -6.61 1.79
C ASP A 221 1.73 -6.42 2.20
N ALA A 222 2.45 -7.53 2.36
CA ALA A 222 3.87 -7.54 2.67
C ALA A 222 4.63 -8.48 1.72
N ASP A 223 5.73 -7.99 1.17
CA ASP A 223 6.70 -8.80 0.44
C ASP A 223 7.71 -9.40 1.42
N LEU A 224 7.62 -10.71 1.60
CA LEU A 224 8.40 -11.45 2.60
C LEU A 224 9.90 -11.49 2.28
N ASN A 225 10.26 -11.41 0.99
CA ASN A 225 11.65 -11.47 0.57
C ASN A 225 12.35 -10.12 0.75
N ALA A 226 11.60 -9.03 0.57
CA ALA A 226 12.13 -7.68 0.63
C ALA A 226 11.91 -6.98 1.99
N LYS A 227 11.20 -7.61 2.94
CA LYS A 227 10.73 -6.97 4.19
C LYS A 227 10.01 -5.64 3.90
N LEU A 228 9.15 -5.66 2.89
CA LEU A 228 8.52 -4.47 2.31
C LEU A 228 7.02 -4.50 2.55
N VAL A 229 6.47 -3.46 3.16
CA VAL A 229 5.03 -3.21 3.23
C VAL A 229 4.59 -2.57 1.92
N ARG A 230 3.64 -3.19 1.22
CA ARG A 230 2.98 -2.62 0.04
C ARG A 230 1.73 -1.88 0.51
N SER A 231 1.67 -0.59 0.20
CA SER A 231 0.54 0.26 0.58
C SER A 231 -0.15 0.85 -0.64
N GLN A 232 -1.42 1.19 -0.48
CA GLN A 232 -2.22 1.93 -1.44
C GLN A 232 -2.36 3.37 -0.98
N VAL A 233 -1.95 4.32 -1.83
CA VAL A 233 -2.13 5.75 -1.54
C VAL A 233 -3.59 6.15 -1.74
N VAL A 234 -4.13 6.85 -0.75
CA VAL A 234 -5.50 7.38 -0.72
C VAL A 234 -5.51 8.88 -0.99
N LYS A 235 -4.59 9.61 -0.36
CA LYS A 235 -4.51 11.08 -0.42
C LYS A 235 -3.07 11.55 -0.29
N LEU A 236 -2.74 12.65 -0.97
CA LEU A 236 -1.51 13.42 -0.80
C LEU A 236 -1.86 14.84 -0.35
N GLU A 237 -1.05 15.37 0.55
CA GLU A 237 -1.09 16.78 0.96
C GLU A 237 0.32 17.38 0.86
N LEU A 238 0.39 18.58 0.30
CA LEU A 238 1.59 19.41 0.33
C LEU A 238 1.42 20.45 1.43
N LEU A 239 2.41 20.50 2.32
CA LEU A 239 2.41 21.36 3.50
C LEU A 239 3.63 22.28 3.45
N ASP A 240 3.48 23.50 3.97
CA ASP A 240 4.66 24.33 4.28
C ASP A 240 5.36 23.86 5.56
N ARG A 241 6.52 24.45 5.86
CA ARG A 241 7.31 24.18 7.07
C ARG A 241 6.52 24.32 8.38
N LYS A 242 5.46 25.15 8.41
CA LYS A 242 4.61 25.35 9.59
C LYS A 242 3.46 24.35 9.66
N GLY A 243 3.34 23.45 8.69
CA GLY A 243 2.27 22.47 8.59
C GLY A 243 0.98 23.03 7.98
N ARG A 244 1.00 24.20 7.33
CA ARG A 244 -0.18 24.73 6.63
C ARG A 244 -0.36 23.98 5.31
N LEU A 245 -1.60 23.55 5.04
CA LEU A 245 -1.98 22.92 3.78
C LEU A 245 -1.88 23.92 2.62
N LEU A 246 -1.10 23.55 1.61
CA LEU A 246 -0.89 24.31 0.37
C LEU A 246 -1.62 23.68 -0.81
N ALA A 247 -1.63 22.35 -0.91
CA ALA A 247 -2.32 21.64 -1.98
C ALA A 247 -2.66 20.22 -1.54
N SER A 248 -3.63 19.58 -2.20
CA SER A 248 -3.96 18.19 -1.94
C SER A 248 -4.49 17.48 -3.19
N ALA A 249 -4.27 16.17 -3.27
CA ALA A 249 -4.90 15.29 -4.23
C ALA A 249 -5.46 14.06 -3.50
N SER A 250 -6.66 13.64 -3.85
CA SER A 250 -7.29 12.42 -3.34
C SER A 250 -7.83 11.58 -4.49
N ARG A 251 -7.99 10.28 -4.24
CA ARG A 251 -8.63 9.37 -5.19
C ARG A 251 -10.13 9.62 -5.33
#